data_AF-A0A1H7XY06-F1
#
_entry.id   AF-A0A1H7XY06-F1
#
_cell.length_a   1.000
_cell.length_b   1.000
_cell.length_c   1.000
_cell.angle_alpha   90.00
_cell.angle_beta   90.00
_cell.angle_gamma   90.00
#
_symmetry.space_group_name_H-M   'P 1'
#
loop_
_entity.id
_entity.type
_entity.pdbx_description
1 polymer ?
#
loop_
_entity_poly.entity_id
_entity_poly.type
_entity_poly.pdbx_seq_one_letter_code
_entity_poly.pdbx_strand_id
1 'polypeptide(L)'
;MAKENVVMTYSKKSAAKRVDFIMDNYSVFEQMIEGEEECLYVKIRREQQELRRKRDDLGVRVQTSNISDITGDTATANADVSMGIKNGDWKLAAKGTKHCATYRHAIETLQLMKDDYSIVRSQLKGIKDEDNLFHRYLNGEMKNDELADTANITTNALRARICRFRSELRNRALNFIEDEAMCA
;
A
#
# COMPACT_ATOMS: atom_id res chain seq x y z
N MET A 1 12.75 -12.30 16.72
CA MET A 1 12.55 -12.28 15.26
C MET A 1 11.57 -11.16 14.96
N ALA A 2 12.00 -10.10 14.27
CA ALA A 2 11.10 -9.01 13.94
C ALA A 2 10.04 -9.52 12.95
N LYS A 3 8.76 -9.30 13.27
CA LYS A 3 7.64 -9.63 12.38
C LYS A 3 7.90 -8.94 11.03
N GLU A 4 8.03 -9.71 9.96
CA GLU A 4 8.35 -9.16 8.64
C GLU A 4 7.21 -8.22 8.22
N ASN A 5 7.55 -6.96 7.89
CA ASN A 5 6.55 -5.96 7.48
C ASN A 5 5.91 -6.41 6.16
N VAL A 6 4.59 -6.24 6.01
CA VAL A 6 3.84 -6.46 4.76
C VAL A 6 4.51 -5.78 3.57
N VAL A 7 4.95 -4.53 3.74
CA VAL A 7 5.67 -3.75 2.71
C VAL A 7 6.96 -4.46 2.28
N MET A 8 7.79 -4.91 3.24
CA MET A 8 9.04 -5.62 2.93
C MET A 8 8.80 -7.00 2.30
N THR A 9 7.71 -7.65 2.67
CA THR A 9 7.32 -8.94 2.10
C THR A 9 6.82 -8.74 0.67
N TYR A 10 6.10 -7.65 0.42
CA TYR A 10 5.56 -7.27 -0.88
C TYR A 10 6.67 -6.89 -1.86
N SER A 11 7.67 -6.10 -1.42
CA SER A 11 8.78 -5.69 -2.30
C SER A 11 9.61 -6.85 -2.84
N LYS A 12 9.66 -7.98 -2.12
CA LYS A 12 10.38 -9.19 -2.53
C LYS A 12 9.57 -10.11 -3.46
N LYS A 13 8.27 -9.86 -3.65
CA LYS A 13 7.42 -10.72 -4.49
C LYS A 13 7.63 -10.39 -5.96
N SER A 14 7.64 -11.43 -6.80
CA SER A 14 7.51 -11.30 -8.25
C SER A 14 6.13 -10.70 -8.61
N ALA A 15 6.01 -10.03 -9.76
CA ALA A 15 4.76 -9.43 -10.24
C ALA A 15 3.56 -10.38 -10.11
N ALA A 16 3.70 -11.64 -10.55
CA ALA A 16 2.63 -12.64 -10.44
C ALA A 16 2.16 -12.86 -8.99
N LYS A 17 3.10 -12.94 -8.05
CA LYS A 17 2.81 -13.15 -6.62
C LYS A 17 2.23 -11.89 -5.97
N ARG A 18 2.52 -10.70 -6.51
CA ARG A 18 1.91 -9.44 -6.08
C ARG A 18 0.45 -9.39 -6.48
N VAL A 19 0.15 -9.75 -7.73
CA VAL A 19 -1.24 -9.86 -8.22
C VAL A 19 -2.04 -10.88 -7.42
N ASP A 20 -1.48 -12.06 -7.14
CA ASP A 20 -2.15 -13.04 -6.27
C ASP A 20 -2.41 -12.49 -4.87
N PHE A 21 -1.40 -11.85 -4.29
CA PHE A 21 -1.49 -11.27 -2.96
C PHE A 21 -2.59 -10.19 -2.88
N ILE A 22 -2.72 -9.38 -3.92
CA ILE A 22 -3.82 -8.41 -4.05
C ILE A 22 -5.17 -9.15 -4.12
N MET A 23 -5.32 -10.13 -5.02
CA MET A 23 -6.59 -10.86 -5.17
C MET A 23 -7.02 -11.55 -3.87
N ASP A 24 -6.07 -12.08 -3.10
CA ASP A 24 -6.35 -12.79 -1.84
C ASP A 24 -6.75 -11.84 -0.70
N ASN A 25 -6.37 -10.56 -0.79
CA ASN A 25 -6.65 -9.54 0.22
C ASN A 25 -7.51 -8.40 -0.34
N TYR A 26 -8.22 -8.64 -1.44
CA TYR A 26 -8.80 -7.58 -2.28
C TYR A 26 -9.72 -6.64 -1.50
N SER A 27 -10.60 -7.18 -0.65
CA SER A 27 -11.56 -6.42 0.15
C SER A 27 -10.91 -5.46 1.17
N VAL A 28 -9.70 -5.78 1.64
CA VAL A 28 -9.00 -5.08 2.72
C VAL A 28 -7.70 -4.42 2.25
N PHE A 29 -7.35 -4.55 0.97
CA PHE A 29 -6.03 -4.14 0.47
C PHE A 29 -5.79 -2.63 0.61
N GLU A 30 -6.80 -1.81 0.32
CA GLU A 30 -6.74 -0.35 0.52
C GLU A 30 -6.46 -0.01 1.99
N GLN A 31 -7.19 -0.64 2.92
CA GLN A 31 -7.02 -0.45 4.37
C GLN A 31 -5.64 -0.93 4.85
N MET A 32 -5.09 -2.00 4.23
CA MET A 32 -3.73 -2.45 4.52
C MET A 32 -2.69 -1.41 4.11
N ILE A 33 -2.84 -0.79 2.94
CA ILE A 33 -1.95 0.31 2.50
C ILE A 33 -2.07 1.49 3.48
N GLU A 34 -3.29 1.93 3.78
CA GLU A 34 -3.53 3.05 4.71
C GLU A 34 -2.91 2.78 6.10
N GLY A 35 -3.07 1.58 6.64
CA GLY A 35 -2.47 1.19 7.91
C GLY A 35 -0.94 1.22 7.90
N GLU A 36 -0.31 0.80 6.79
CA GLU A 36 1.15 0.90 6.64
C GLU A 36 1.62 2.34 6.43
N GLU A 37 0.87 3.19 5.73
CA GLU A 37 1.15 4.63 5.62
C GLU A 37 1.11 5.31 7.00
N GLU A 38 0.11 5.01 7.82
CA GLU A 38 0.00 5.54 9.19
C GLU A 38 1.16 5.07 10.07
N CYS A 39 1.51 3.79 10.00
CA CYS A 39 2.65 3.24 10.74
C CYS A 39 3.97 3.91 10.31
N LEU A 40 4.13 4.17 9.02
CA LEU A 40 5.31 4.83 8.47
C LEU A 40 5.38 6.29 8.90
N TYR A 41 4.26 7.01 8.87
CA TYR A 41 4.13 8.37 9.36
C TYR A 41 4.57 8.48 10.82
N VAL A 42 4.06 7.61 11.69
CA VAL A 42 4.40 7.61 13.13
C VAL A 42 5.90 7.34 13.33
N LYS A 43 6.50 6.43 12.57
CA LYS A 43 7.94 6.12 12.65
C LYS A 43 8.79 7.33 12.27
N ILE A 44 8.53 7.94 11.11
CA ILE A 44 9.28 9.11 10.63
C ILE A 44 9.15 10.27 11.62
N ARG A 45 7.92 10.55 12.06
CA ARG A 45 7.64 11.62 13.02
C ARG A 45 8.37 11.41 14.34
N ARG A 46 8.37 10.18 14.88
CA ARG A 46 9.08 9.84 16.12
C ARG A 46 10.58 10.06 15.97
N GLU A 47 11.16 9.62 14.86
CA GLU A 47 12.59 9.81 14.60
C GLU A 47 12.96 11.30 14.50
N GLN A 48 12.20 12.10 13.75
CA GLN A 48 12.42 13.54 13.66
C GLN A 48 12.33 14.21 15.04
N GLN A 49 11.38 13.82 15.88
CA GLN A 49 11.24 14.35 17.24
C GLN A 49 12.42 13.96 18.13
N GLU A 50 12.89 12.72 18.06
CA GLU A 50 14.08 12.27 18.79
C GLU A 50 15.35 13.03 18.37
N LEU A 51 15.51 13.29 17.07
CA LEU A 51 16.64 14.06 16.55
C LEU A 51 16.60 15.53 16.98
N ARG A 52 15.42 16.14 17.04
CA ARG A 52 15.22 17.49 17.60
C ARG A 52 15.62 17.53 19.08
N ARG A 53 15.11 16.60 19.89
CA ARG A 53 15.44 16.51 21.33
C ARG A 53 16.94 16.32 21.57
N LYS A 54 17.60 15.45 20.80
CA LYS A 54 19.06 15.24 20.89
C LYS A 54 19.86 16.51 20.58
N ARG A 55 19.34 17.39 19.70
CA ARG A 55 19.99 18.66 19.38
C ARG A 55 19.88 19.67 20.53
N ASP A 56 18.75 19.67 21.25
CA ASP A 56 18.53 20.52 22.42
C ASP A 56 19.38 20.06 23.63
N ASP A 57 19.51 18.75 23.85
CA ASP A 57 20.33 18.17 24.94
C ASP A 57 21.83 18.43 24.77
N LEU A 58 22.32 18.65 23.55
CA LEU A 58 23.72 19.01 23.28
C LEU A 58 24.05 20.47 23.66
N GLY A 59 23.11 21.23 24.23
CA GLY A 59 23.34 22.57 24.76
C GLY A 59 23.56 23.65 23.69
N VAL A 60 23.28 23.34 22.42
CA VAL A 60 23.34 24.31 21.32
C VAL A 60 22.12 25.21 21.41
N ARG A 61 22.20 26.27 22.22
CA ARG A 61 21.21 27.35 22.24
C ARG A 61 21.25 28.07 20.89
N VAL A 62 20.36 27.69 19.98
CA VAL A 62 20.08 28.49 18.79
C VAL A 62 19.24 29.66 19.26
N GLN A 63 19.86 30.84 19.45
CA GLN A 63 19.11 32.10 19.60
C GLN A 63 18.38 32.37 18.28
N THR A 64 17.16 31.86 18.14
CA THR A 64 16.24 32.33 17.11
C THR A 64 15.68 33.67 17.58
N SER A 65 16.20 34.77 17.04
CA SER A 65 15.71 36.14 17.25
C SER A 65 14.35 36.41 16.59
N ASN A 66 13.70 35.38 16.05
CA ASN A 66 12.35 35.45 15.47
C ASN A 66 11.39 34.69 16.38
N ILE A 67 10.19 35.23 16.54
CA ILE A 67 9.02 34.55 17.11
C ILE A 67 8.70 33.38 16.17
N SER A 68 9.41 32.26 16.29
CA SER A 68 9.07 31.04 15.56
C SER A 68 7.82 30.48 16.20
N ASP A 69 6.74 30.36 15.43
CA ASP A 69 5.57 29.63 15.88
C ASP A 69 5.91 28.14 15.89
N ILE A 70 6.42 27.67 17.03
CA ILE A 70 6.82 26.27 17.24
C ILE A 70 5.65 25.32 16.93
N THR A 71 4.41 25.78 17.15
CA THR A 71 3.19 25.03 16.84
C THR A 71 2.97 24.96 15.34
N GLY A 72 3.09 26.10 14.65
CA GLY A 72 3.03 26.21 13.19
C GLY A 72 4.09 25.35 12.50
N ASP A 73 5.36 25.48 12.88
CA ASP A 73 6.47 24.72 12.27
C ASP A 73 6.33 23.21 12.48
N THR A 74 5.78 22.78 13.63
CA THR A 74 5.50 21.37 13.90
C THR A 74 4.30 20.87 13.10
N ALA A 75 3.26 21.69 12.93
CA ALA A 75 2.12 21.35 12.10
C ALA A 75 2.52 21.21 10.63
N THR A 76 3.31 22.14 10.09
CA THR A 76 3.85 22.09 8.73
C THR A 76 4.70 20.85 8.51
N ALA A 77 5.62 20.55 9.44
CA ALA A 77 6.45 19.34 9.33
C ALA A 77 5.61 18.05 9.33
N ASN A 78 4.55 17.95 10.15
CA ASN A 78 3.67 16.79 10.14
C ASN A 78 2.89 16.68 8.82
N ALA A 79 2.43 17.81 8.27
CA ALA A 79 1.76 17.85 6.98
C ALA A 79 2.70 17.41 5.85
N ASP A 80 3.95 17.87 5.84
CA ASP A 80 4.98 17.48 4.88
C ASP A 80 5.23 15.96 4.91
N VAL A 81 5.33 15.35 6.10
CA VAL A 81 5.50 13.90 6.23
C VAL A 81 4.31 13.14 5.66
N SER A 82 3.09 13.54 6.04
CA SER A 82 1.85 12.89 5.58
C SER A 82 1.71 13.00 4.05
N MET A 83 1.92 14.21 3.50
CA MET A 83 1.83 14.47 2.07
C MET A 83 2.93 13.74 1.29
N GLY A 84 4.17 13.74 1.79
CA GLY A 84 5.28 13.05 1.16
C GLY A 84 5.07 11.54 1.09
N ILE A 85 4.51 10.91 2.13
CA ILE A 85 4.16 9.47 2.08
C ILE A 85 3.08 9.24 1.03
N LYS A 86 1.98 10.01 1.08
CA LYS A 86 0.84 9.82 0.16
C LYS A 86 1.21 10.00 -1.30
N ASN A 87 2.04 11.00 -1.61
CA ASN A 87 2.44 11.35 -2.97
C ASN A 87 3.69 10.60 -3.46
N GLY A 88 4.32 9.79 -2.61
CA GLY A 88 5.57 9.09 -2.97
C GLY A 88 6.84 9.95 -2.88
N ASP A 89 6.75 11.20 -2.40
CA ASP A 89 7.90 12.07 -2.18
C ASP A 89 8.62 11.73 -0.86
N TRP A 90 9.50 10.75 -0.94
CA TRP A 90 10.33 10.35 0.20
C TRP A 90 11.31 11.44 0.65
N LYS A 91 11.70 12.37 -0.23
CA LYS A 91 12.63 13.45 0.14
C LYS A 91 11.94 14.45 1.05
N LEU A 92 10.67 14.76 0.75
CA LEU A 92 9.82 15.57 1.61
C LEU A 92 9.55 14.84 2.93
N ALA A 93 9.11 13.57 2.87
CA ALA A 93 8.72 12.83 4.06
C ALA A 93 9.89 12.53 5.00
N ALA A 94 11.00 12.01 4.49
CA ALA A 94 12.14 11.57 5.29
C ALA A 94 13.14 12.70 5.58
N LYS A 95 12.78 13.96 5.33
CA LYS A 95 13.67 15.11 5.52
C LYS A 95 14.23 15.16 6.94
N GLY A 96 15.56 15.23 7.05
CA GLY A 96 16.26 15.33 8.34
C GLY A 96 16.24 14.04 9.18
N THR A 97 15.82 12.91 8.62
CA THR A 97 15.97 11.59 9.26
C THR A 97 17.35 10.98 8.98
N LYS A 98 17.77 10.04 9.82
CA LYS A 98 18.98 9.22 9.62
C LYS A 98 18.68 7.99 8.76
N HIS A 99 17.47 7.44 8.86
CA HIS A 99 17.08 6.22 8.13
C HIS A 99 16.41 6.49 6.78
N CYS A 100 16.88 7.51 6.04
CA CYS A 100 16.30 7.90 4.75
C CYS A 100 16.17 6.74 3.75
N ALA A 101 17.16 5.84 3.68
CA ALA A 101 17.14 4.71 2.75
C ALA A 101 16.00 3.72 3.03
N THR A 102 15.71 3.43 4.31
CA THR A 102 14.61 2.53 4.66
C THR A 102 13.26 3.17 4.43
N TYR A 103 13.13 4.47 4.70
CA TYR A 103 11.90 5.21 4.44
C TYR A 103 11.63 5.38 2.95
N ARG A 104 12.68 5.66 2.17
CA ARG A 104 12.62 5.66 0.71
C ARG A 104 12.06 4.33 0.19
N HIS A 105 12.68 3.22 0.56
CA HIS A 105 12.25 1.90 0.08
C HIS A 105 10.80 1.58 0.47
N ALA A 106 10.39 1.93 1.70
CA ALA A 106 9.02 1.74 2.15
C ALA A 106 8.02 2.60 1.35
N ILE A 107 8.32 3.88 1.12
CA ILE A 107 7.46 4.80 0.35
C ILE A 107 7.35 4.34 -1.11
N GLU A 108 8.46 4.01 -1.75
CA GLU A 108 8.47 3.49 -3.13
C GLU A 108 7.65 2.19 -3.24
N THR A 109 7.76 1.30 -2.26
CA THR A 109 6.97 0.06 -2.24
C THR A 109 5.48 0.32 -2.01
N LEU A 110 5.11 1.29 -1.18
CA LEU A 110 3.70 1.66 -0.97
C LEU A 110 3.07 2.25 -2.24
N GLN A 111 3.83 3.04 -3.02
CA GLN A 111 3.37 3.50 -4.33
C GLN A 111 3.19 2.33 -5.29
N LEU A 112 4.16 1.42 -5.37
CA LEU A 112 4.05 0.20 -6.16
C LEU A 112 2.81 -0.63 -5.79
N MET A 113 2.49 -0.76 -4.50
CA MET A 113 1.28 -1.46 -4.04
C MET A 113 0.01 -0.77 -4.54
N LYS A 114 -0.05 0.57 -4.52
CA LYS A 114 -1.19 1.35 -5.02
C LYS A 114 -1.36 1.19 -6.53
N ASP A 115 -0.26 1.28 -7.27
CA ASP A 115 -0.24 1.16 -8.73
C ASP A 115 -0.68 -0.25 -9.15
N ASP A 116 -0.05 -1.29 -8.60
CA ASP A 116 -0.42 -2.69 -8.85
C ASP A 116 -1.92 -2.94 -8.54
N TYR A 117 -2.42 -2.40 -7.41
CA TYR A 117 -3.83 -2.54 -7.04
C TYR A 117 -4.76 -1.80 -7.98
N SER A 118 -4.39 -0.59 -8.42
CA SER A 118 -5.16 0.18 -9.40
C SER A 118 -5.28 -0.56 -10.73
N ILE A 119 -4.20 -1.22 -11.16
CA ILE A 119 -4.16 -2.07 -12.36
C ILE A 119 -5.11 -3.25 -12.17
N VAL A 120 -4.97 -4.00 -11.08
CA VAL A 120 -5.84 -5.17 -10.80
C VAL A 120 -7.31 -4.76 -10.76
N ARG A 121 -7.65 -3.67 -10.08
CA ARG A 121 -9.02 -3.13 -10.00
C ARG A 121 -9.54 -2.72 -11.37
N SER A 122 -8.70 -2.11 -12.22
CA SER A 122 -9.06 -1.76 -13.60
C SER A 122 -9.30 -3.01 -14.44
N GLN A 123 -8.41 -4.01 -14.37
CA GLN A 123 -8.56 -5.25 -15.13
C GLN A 123 -9.78 -6.06 -14.69
N LEU A 124 -10.12 -6.02 -13.40
CA LEU A 124 -11.31 -6.67 -12.86
C LEU A 124 -12.59 -6.08 -13.49
N LYS A 125 -12.69 -4.75 -13.65
CA LYS A 125 -13.82 -4.11 -14.35
C LYS A 125 -13.96 -4.55 -15.82
N GLY A 126 -12.85 -4.96 -16.44
CA GLY A 126 -12.83 -5.44 -17.83
C GLY A 126 -13.23 -6.91 -17.99
N ILE A 127 -13.41 -7.66 -16.90
CA ILE A 127 -13.86 -9.05 -16.95
C ILE A 127 -15.38 -9.07 -17.09
N LYS A 128 -15.88 -9.91 -18.01
CA LYS A 128 -17.31 -10.13 -18.17
C LYS A 128 -17.81 -11.06 -17.05
N ASP A 129 -18.19 -10.47 -15.94
CA ASP A 129 -18.79 -11.14 -14.80
C ASP A 129 -20.30 -10.88 -14.79
N GLU A 130 -21.05 -11.66 -15.58
CA GLU A 130 -22.50 -11.46 -15.81
C GLU A 130 -23.32 -11.44 -14.52
N ASP A 131 -22.92 -12.24 -13.53
CA ASP A 131 -23.61 -12.38 -12.23
C ASP A 131 -22.94 -11.58 -11.10
N ASN A 132 -21.90 -10.78 -11.40
CA ASN A 132 -21.04 -10.10 -10.43
C ASN A 132 -20.48 -11.06 -9.34
N LEU A 133 -20.34 -12.33 -9.70
CA LEU A 133 -20.03 -13.42 -8.81
C LEU A 133 -18.56 -13.37 -8.35
N PHE A 134 -17.67 -13.03 -9.27
CA PHE A 134 -16.25 -12.92 -8.96
C PHE A 134 -15.95 -11.71 -8.10
N HIS A 135 -16.63 -10.59 -8.35
CA HIS A 135 -16.57 -9.41 -7.48
C HIS A 135 -17.03 -9.70 -6.05
N ARG A 136 -18.18 -10.37 -5.88
CA ARG A 136 -18.69 -10.76 -4.56
C ARG A 136 -17.77 -11.74 -3.84
N TYR A 137 -17.16 -12.66 -4.58
CA TYR A 137 -16.16 -13.59 -4.05
C TYR A 137 -14.92 -12.86 -3.53
N LEU A 138 -14.35 -11.94 -4.32
CA LEU A 138 -13.17 -11.15 -3.93
C LEU A 138 -13.44 -10.24 -2.72
N ASN A 139 -14.65 -9.71 -2.61
CA ASN A 139 -15.06 -8.89 -1.47
C ASN A 139 -15.32 -9.72 -0.20
N GLY A 140 -15.48 -11.05 -0.31
CA GLY A 140 -15.82 -11.92 0.80
C GLY A 140 -17.23 -11.67 1.37
N GLU A 141 -18.15 -11.16 0.55
CA GLU A 141 -19.50 -10.77 0.98
C GLU A 141 -20.37 -11.97 1.41
N MET A 142 -20.11 -13.15 0.85
CA MET A 142 -20.90 -14.36 1.06
C MET A 142 -20.00 -15.59 1.11
N LYS A 143 -20.47 -16.65 1.76
CA LYS A 143 -19.76 -17.95 1.72
C LYS A 143 -19.86 -18.57 0.33
N ASN A 144 -18.91 -19.44 -0.01
CA ASN A 144 -18.87 -20.13 -1.30
C ASN A 144 -20.17 -20.91 -1.60
N ASP A 145 -20.80 -21.48 -0.58
CA ASP A 145 -22.04 -22.25 -0.75
C ASP A 145 -23.22 -21.31 -1.08
N GLU A 146 -23.33 -20.17 -0.40
CA GLU A 146 -24.33 -19.13 -0.66
C GLU A 146 -24.14 -18.50 -2.06
N LEU A 147 -22.89 -18.31 -2.49
CA LEU A 147 -22.58 -17.87 -3.86
C LEU A 147 -22.99 -18.88 -4.92
N ALA A 148 -22.81 -20.18 -4.64
CA ALA A 148 -23.22 -21.25 -5.55
C ALA A 148 -24.74 -21.31 -5.67
N ASP A 149 -25.44 -21.21 -4.54
CA ASP A 149 -26.91 -21.23 -4.47
C ASP A 149 -27.52 -20.01 -5.19
N THR A 150 -26.99 -18.80 -4.96
CA THR A 150 -27.48 -17.58 -5.63
C THR A 150 -27.33 -17.62 -7.15
N ALA A 151 -26.27 -18.26 -7.65
CA ALA A 151 -26.04 -18.45 -9.08
C ALA A 151 -26.68 -19.74 -9.63
N ASN A 152 -27.41 -20.51 -8.81
CA ASN A 152 -28.00 -21.80 -9.17
C ASN A 152 -27.00 -22.76 -9.83
N ILE A 153 -25.76 -22.78 -9.33
CA ILE A 153 -24.69 -23.67 -9.82
C ILE A 153 -24.17 -24.57 -8.69
N THR A 154 -23.52 -25.66 -9.07
CA THR A 154 -22.83 -26.50 -8.07
C THR A 154 -21.59 -25.80 -7.53
N THR A 155 -21.21 -26.12 -6.30
CA THR A 155 -19.98 -25.62 -5.66
C THR A 155 -18.72 -25.94 -6.46
N ASN A 156 -18.68 -27.08 -7.16
CA ASN A 156 -17.58 -27.44 -8.06
C ASN A 156 -17.55 -26.57 -9.32
N ALA A 157 -18.71 -26.26 -9.92
CA ALA A 157 -18.80 -25.35 -11.05
C ALA A 157 -18.40 -23.93 -10.66
N LEU A 158 -18.78 -23.47 -9.47
CA LEU A 158 -18.35 -22.20 -8.89
C LEU A 158 -16.82 -22.13 -8.79
N ARG A 159 -16.18 -23.13 -8.16
CA ARG A 159 -14.72 -23.20 -8.03
C ARG A 159 -14.03 -23.15 -9.38
N ALA A 160 -14.52 -23.88 -10.38
CA ALA A 160 -13.97 -23.87 -11.72
C ALA A 160 -14.10 -22.48 -12.39
N ARG A 161 -15.24 -21.80 -12.22
CA ARG A 161 -15.43 -20.42 -12.71
C ARG A 161 -14.47 -19.44 -12.04
N ILE A 162 -14.37 -19.47 -10.71
CA ILE A 162 -13.45 -18.62 -9.95
C ILE A 162 -12.00 -18.86 -10.40
N CYS A 163 -11.57 -20.11 -10.56
CA CYS A 163 -10.22 -20.42 -11.06
C CYS A 163 -9.95 -19.82 -12.44
N ARG A 164 -10.95 -19.83 -13.34
CA ARG A 164 -10.85 -19.21 -14.67
C ARG A 164 -10.72 -17.69 -14.55
N PHE A 165 -11.61 -17.05 -13.80
CA PHE A 165 -11.57 -15.60 -13.58
C PHE A 165 -10.27 -15.14 -12.92
N ARG A 166 -9.77 -15.86 -11.92
CA ARG A 166 -8.46 -15.58 -11.31
C ARG A 166 -7.32 -15.69 -12.33
N SER A 167 -7.32 -16.73 -13.17
CA SER A 167 -6.29 -16.92 -14.18
C SER A 167 -6.34 -15.82 -15.25
N GLU A 168 -7.54 -15.45 -15.69
CA GLU A 168 -7.77 -14.37 -16.65
C GLU A 168 -7.32 -13.01 -16.08
N LEU A 169 -7.75 -12.68 -14.85
CA LEU A 169 -7.36 -11.44 -14.17
C LEU A 169 -5.85 -11.38 -13.99
N ARG A 170 -5.23 -12.48 -13.54
CA ARG A 170 -3.79 -12.58 -13.35
C ARG A 170 -3.03 -12.30 -14.64
N ASN A 171 -3.39 -12.97 -15.73
CA ASN A 171 -2.70 -12.80 -17.02
C ASN A 171 -2.88 -11.38 -17.57
N ARG A 172 -4.08 -10.80 -17.44
CA ARG A 172 -4.32 -9.41 -17.86
C ARG A 172 -3.50 -8.43 -17.05
N ALA A 173 -3.55 -8.52 -15.72
CA ALA A 173 -2.82 -7.62 -14.83
C ALA A 173 -1.30 -7.76 -15.00
N LEU A 174 -0.80 -8.98 -15.16
CA LEU A 174 0.62 -9.25 -15.39
C LEU A 174 1.15 -8.53 -16.63
N ASN A 175 0.43 -8.56 -17.75
CA ASN A 175 0.86 -7.87 -18.96
C ASN A 175 1.11 -6.38 -18.70
N PHE A 176 0.22 -5.69 -17.97
CA PHE A 176 0.39 -4.27 -17.67
C PHE A 176 1.53 -4.01 -16.67
N ILE A 177 1.65 -4.83 -15.62
CA ILE A 177 2.69 -4.67 -14.59
C ILE A 177 4.10 -4.96 -15.15
N GLU A 178 4.22 -5.93 -16.05
CA GLU A 178 5.49 -6.27 -16.71
C GLU A 178 5.85 -5.26 -17.81
N ASP A 179 4.87 -4.73 -18.55
CA ASP A 179 5.10 -3.66 -19.53
C ASP A 179 5.58 -2.36 -18.87
N GLU A 180 5.05 -2.03 -17.69
CA GLU A 180 5.49 -0.88 -16.89
C GLU A 180 6.96 -1.04 -16.44
N ALA A 181 7.39 -2.27 -16.15
CA ALA A 181 8.78 -2.57 -15.79
C ALA A 181 9.76 -2.48 -16.98
N MET A 182 9.28 -2.49 -18.23
CA MET A 182 10.13 -2.30 -19.41
C MET A 182 10.30 -0.82 -19.81
N CYS A 183 9.46 0.07 -19.29
CA CYS A 183 9.49 1.50 -19.60
C CYS A 183 10.18 2.37 -18.53
N ALA A 184 10.52 1.80 -17.37
CA ALA A 184 11.16 2.46 -16.23
C ALA A 184 12.67 2.19 -16.16
#